data_AF-B0XVC6-F1
#
_entry.id   AF-B0XVC6-F1
#
_cell.length_a   1.000
_cell.length_b   1.000
_cell.length_c   1.000
_cell.angle_alpha   90.00
_cell.angle_beta   90.00
_cell.angle_gamma   90.00
#
_symmetry.space_group_name_H-M   'P 1'
#
loop_
_entity.id
_entity.type
_entity.pdbx_description
1 polymer ?
#
loop_
_entity_poly.entity_id
_entity_poly.type
_entity_poly.pdbx_seq_one_letter_code
_entity_poly.pdbx_strand_id
1 'polypeptide(L)'
;MSSGPNGARRIASVLRPSIVDSRVCRSCQETLVRRNYASTAAPSSASETVSTPASTFPVVKPTHIIKAGVALSRPPQITRDLTPFEKAYFFYQKRLNERLALPFTKYFYFKRGTPADEDWKRKIRERQTPARDIGKYNAYSKEAWNDELLVGAVESEPEHQIEMLVRDAESTANATSQDTSKKEEIPRPFPRVTEADQKNDQRSLNRALQRTLYLLVQTKEGYWKLPSSPVETGESLRVAAERTLEQSAGVNMNTWMVGYHPVGHHVYNFRHPKTDPATGQQWLGEKTFFIKGRIMAGQADLSANVQGLQDFKWLAKEEIAKFVLPQYYSNIKNMLAER
;
A
#
# COMPACT_ATOMS: atom_id res chain seq x y z
N MET A 1 -28.46 -25.09 66.97
CA MET A 1 -28.60 -26.28 66.12
C MET A 1 -29.35 -25.89 64.86
N SER A 2 -28.64 -25.57 63.78
CA SER A 2 -29.06 -25.73 62.38
C SER A 2 -27.94 -25.17 61.51
N SER A 3 -27.25 -26.07 60.81
CA SER A 3 -26.12 -25.77 59.92
C SER A 3 -26.64 -25.72 58.48
N GLY A 4 -26.53 -24.55 57.83
CA GLY A 4 -26.73 -24.33 56.40
C GLY A 4 -25.41 -24.26 55.61
N PRO A 5 -25.45 -24.28 54.27
CA PRO A 5 -24.49 -25.04 53.45
C PRO A 5 -23.26 -24.25 52.97
N ASN A 6 -22.08 -24.88 53.09
CA ASN A 6 -20.80 -24.40 52.56
C ASN A 6 -20.64 -24.71 51.06
N GLY A 7 -21.36 -23.98 50.20
CA GLY A 7 -21.38 -24.17 48.74
C GLY A 7 -20.55 -23.20 47.88
N ALA A 8 -19.92 -22.16 48.44
CA ALA A 8 -19.41 -21.04 47.62
C ALA A 8 -17.88 -20.89 47.53
N ARG A 9 -17.07 -21.73 48.19
CA ARG A 9 -15.59 -21.58 48.22
C ARG A 9 -14.80 -22.45 47.25
N ARG A 10 -15.45 -23.24 46.38
CA ARG A 10 -14.76 -24.17 45.46
C ARG A 10 -14.69 -23.75 43.99
N ILE A 11 -15.20 -22.58 43.59
CA ILE A 11 -15.19 -22.16 42.17
C ILE A 11 -14.09 -21.13 41.85
N ALA A 12 -13.43 -20.53 42.84
CA ALA A 12 -12.40 -19.50 42.61
C ALA A 12 -10.96 -20.03 42.40
N SER A 13 -10.74 -21.34 42.28
CA SER A 13 -9.40 -21.93 42.08
C SER A 13 -9.11 -22.37 40.64
N VAL A 14 -10.02 -22.14 39.69
CA VAL A 14 -9.87 -22.60 38.28
C VAL A 14 -9.50 -21.46 37.31
N LEU A 15 -9.43 -20.20 37.75
CA LEU A 15 -9.12 -19.04 36.89
C LEU A 15 -7.91 -18.23 37.38
N ARG A 16 -6.79 -18.90 37.71
CA ARG A 16 -5.48 -18.23 37.80
C ARG A 16 -4.64 -18.60 36.59
N PRO A 17 -4.18 -17.63 35.78
CA PRO A 17 -3.19 -17.92 34.74
C PRO A 17 -1.87 -18.34 35.40
N SER A 18 -1.27 -19.41 34.87
CA SER A 18 0.01 -19.95 35.32
C SER A 18 1.15 -18.96 35.05
N ILE A 19 1.93 -18.66 36.10
CA ILE A 19 3.12 -17.80 36.04
C ILE A 19 4.31 -18.65 35.58
N VAL A 20 4.28 -19.17 34.35
CA VAL A 20 5.41 -19.97 33.83
C VAL A 20 5.98 -19.48 32.51
N ASP A 21 5.34 -18.55 31.79
CA ASP A 21 5.94 -17.97 30.59
C ASP A 21 5.82 -16.44 30.58
N SER A 22 6.86 -15.76 31.05
CA SER A 22 7.03 -14.34 30.75
C SER A 22 8.49 -14.06 30.40
N ARG A 23 8.76 -13.84 29.12
CA ARG A 23 9.98 -13.24 28.57
C ARG A 23 10.10 -11.77 28.97
N VAL A 24 10.10 -11.50 30.27
CA VAL A 24 10.12 -10.15 30.84
C VAL A 24 11.27 -10.08 31.84
N CYS A 25 12.08 -9.02 31.76
CA CYS A 25 13.24 -8.85 32.62
C CYS A 25 12.85 -8.56 34.08
N ARG A 26 13.72 -8.98 35.00
CA ARG A 26 13.51 -8.94 36.46
C ARG A 26 13.17 -7.53 37.00
N SER A 27 13.67 -6.47 36.38
CA SER A 27 13.38 -5.08 36.76
C SER A 27 11.94 -4.64 36.46
N CYS A 28 11.31 -5.22 35.44
CA CYS A 28 9.91 -4.94 35.09
C CYS A 28 8.93 -5.68 36.02
N GLN A 29 9.33 -6.79 36.64
CA GLN A 29 8.51 -7.47 37.65
C GLN A 29 8.45 -6.69 38.97
N GLU A 30 9.56 -6.07 39.39
CA GLU A 30 9.60 -5.33 40.66
C GLU A 30 8.77 -4.03 40.64
N THR A 31 8.56 -3.44 39.46
CA THR A 31 7.74 -2.22 39.31
C THR A 31 6.23 -2.50 39.29
N LEU A 32 5.80 -3.67 38.81
CA LEU A 32 4.39 -4.06 38.75
C LEU A 32 3.79 -4.38 40.12
N VAL A 33 4.60 -4.87 41.07
CA VAL A 33 4.12 -5.24 42.43
C VAL A 33 3.93 -4.01 43.33
N ARG A 34 4.54 -2.86 43.02
CA ARG A 34 4.54 -1.67 43.89
C ARG A 34 3.43 -0.65 43.65
N ARG A 35 2.54 -0.84 42.67
CA ARG A 35 1.41 0.08 42.43
C ARG A 35 0.09 -0.45 42.98
N ASN A 36 -0.04 -0.42 44.30
CA ASN A 36 -1.33 -0.36 44.98
C ASN A 36 -1.31 0.86 45.92
N TYR A 37 -1.64 2.04 45.39
CA TYR A 37 -2.04 3.19 46.19
C TYR A 37 -3.45 3.61 45.75
N ALA A 38 -4.44 3.28 46.57
CA ALA A 38 -5.73 3.94 46.57
C ALA A 38 -5.61 5.17 47.47
N SER A 39 -5.79 6.36 46.90
CA SER A 39 -5.82 7.61 47.67
C SER A 39 -7.26 7.93 48.05
N THR A 40 -7.56 7.89 49.35
CA THR A 40 -8.77 8.47 49.95
C THR A 40 -8.66 9.99 49.97
N ALA A 41 -9.64 10.68 49.40
CA ALA A 41 -9.76 12.13 49.47
C ALA A 41 -10.13 12.57 50.90
N ALA A 42 -9.36 13.50 51.48
CA ALA A 42 -9.70 14.24 52.68
C ALA A 42 -9.87 15.73 52.31
N PRO A 43 -10.90 16.44 52.81
CA PRO A 43 -11.04 17.87 52.58
C PRO A 43 -10.32 18.65 53.69
N SER A 44 -9.56 19.68 53.33
CA SER A 44 -9.06 20.65 54.31
C SER A 44 -8.96 22.05 53.69
N SER A 45 -9.88 22.89 54.15
CA SER A 45 -9.74 24.31 54.54
C SER A 45 -8.99 25.28 53.63
N ALA A 46 -9.74 26.32 53.24
CA ALA A 46 -9.26 27.57 52.66
C ALA A 46 -8.25 28.29 53.58
N SER A 47 -7.17 28.77 52.98
CA SER A 47 -6.36 29.86 53.51
C SER A 47 -6.16 30.88 52.39
N GLU A 48 -6.62 32.09 52.65
CA GLU A 48 -6.39 33.26 51.81
C GLU A 48 -4.91 33.61 51.80
N THR A 49 -4.32 33.70 50.61
CA THR A 49 -3.05 34.38 50.40
C THR A 49 -3.23 35.44 49.33
N VAL A 50 -3.09 36.69 49.76
CA VAL A 50 -3.06 37.91 48.96
C VAL A 50 -1.96 37.79 47.89
N SER A 51 -2.35 37.87 46.62
CA SER A 51 -1.43 38.03 45.49
C SER A 51 -1.73 39.35 44.77
N THR A 52 -0.67 40.13 44.61
CA THR A 52 -0.60 41.40 43.89
C THR A 52 -1.00 41.23 42.41
N PRO A 53 -1.58 42.26 41.75
CA PRO A 53 -2.04 42.14 40.38
C PRO A 53 -0.85 42.13 39.41
N ALA A 54 -0.43 40.93 39.00
CA ALA A 54 0.41 40.78 37.83
C ALA A 54 -0.42 41.15 36.58
N SER A 55 0.04 42.19 35.89
CA SER A 55 -0.24 42.56 34.50
C SER A 55 -0.96 41.47 33.67
N THR A 56 -2.23 41.72 33.35
CA THR A 56 -3.11 40.86 32.54
C THR A 56 -2.91 41.04 31.04
N PHE A 57 -1.66 41.09 30.55
CA PHE A 57 -1.44 40.85 29.14
C PHE A 57 -1.28 39.34 28.93
N PRO A 58 -2.26 38.65 28.32
CA PRO A 58 -2.03 37.27 27.92
C PRO A 58 -0.89 37.29 26.91
N VAL A 59 0.25 36.70 27.27
CA VAL A 59 1.28 36.33 26.29
C VAL A 59 0.62 35.32 25.38
N VAL A 60 0.07 35.79 24.26
CA VAL A 60 -0.53 34.94 23.24
C VAL A 60 0.59 34.03 22.76
N LYS A 61 0.52 32.76 23.13
CA LYS A 61 1.54 31.77 22.73
C LYS A 61 1.67 31.86 21.20
N PRO A 62 2.89 32.00 20.66
CA PRO A 62 3.06 32.16 19.22
C PRO A 62 2.43 30.96 18.52
N THR A 63 1.53 31.27 17.60
CA THR A 63 0.69 30.29 16.95
C THR A 63 1.47 29.60 15.83
N HIS A 64 1.03 28.41 15.42
CA HIS A 64 1.60 27.73 14.25
C HIS A 64 0.63 27.89 13.09
N ILE A 65 1.17 28.10 11.89
CA ILE A 65 0.36 28.10 10.67
C ILE A 65 -0.04 26.67 10.39
N ILE A 66 -1.34 26.39 10.41
CA ILE A 66 -1.87 25.06 10.06
C ILE A 66 -1.97 24.98 8.54
N LYS A 67 -1.36 23.95 7.95
CA LYS A 67 -1.41 23.68 6.52
C LYS A 67 -2.09 22.35 6.23
N ALA A 68 -2.93 22.33 5.21
CA ALA A 68 -3.46 21.11 4.62
C ALA A 68 -2.52 20.64 3.53
N GLY A 69 -1.87 19.51 3.76
CA GLY A 69 -1.07 18.80 2.76
C GLY A 69 -1.86 17.69 2.10
N VAL A 70 -1.53 17.37 0.85
CA VAL A 70 -2.15 16.28 0.09
C VAL A 70 -1.09 15.24 -0.26
N ALA A 71 -1.28 14.02 0.22
CA ALA A 71 -0.53 12.86 -0.25
C ALA A 71 -1.34 12.19 -1.37
N LEU A 72 -1.30 12.78 -2.57
CA LEU A 72 -1.99 12.23 -3.75
C LEU A 72 -1.21 11.04 -4.29
N SER A 73 -1.87 9.90 -4.39
CA SER A 73 -1.26 8.63 -4.78
C SER A 73 -1.96 8.00 -5.98
N ARG A 74 -1.19 7.48 -6.93
CA ARG A 74 -1.66 6.58 -7.98
C ARG A 74 -1.36 5.14 -7.53
N PRO A 75 -2.36 4.29 -7.27
CA PRO A 75 -2.12 2.91 -6.82
C PRO A 75 -1.48 2.04 -7.93
N PRO A 76 -0.89 0.88 -7.59
CA PRO A 76 -0.40 -0.07 -8.59
C PRO A 76 -1.53 -0.50 -9.51
N GLN A 77 -1.28 -0.51 -10.81
CA GLN A 77 -2.23 -0.97 -11.83
C GLN A 77 -2.01 -2.44 -12.19
N ILE A 78 -0.80 -2.96 -11.97
CA ILE A 78 -0.47 -4.36 -12.21
C ILE A 78 0.13 -5.00 -10.96
N THR A 79 0.05 -6.31 -10.87
CA THR A 79 0.66 -7.10 -9.79
C THR A 79 2.17 -6.90 -9.75
N ARG A 80 2.80 -7.13 -8.59
CA ARG A 80 4.25 -7.11 -8.46
C ARG A 80 4.92 -8.27 -9.19
N ASP A 81 6.20 -8.13 -9.45
CA ASP A 81 7.02 -9.25 -9.88
C ASP A 81 7.22 -10.27 -8.73
N LEU A 82 7.28 -11.54 -9.14
CA LEU A 82 7.52 -12.66 -8.24
C LEU A 82 9.02 -12.80 -8.00
N THR A 83 9.39 -13.09 -6.76
CA THR A 83 10.77 -13.44 -6.43
C THR A 83 11.11 -14.81 -7.03
N PRO A 84 12.41 -15.11 -7.27
CA PRO A 84 12.82 -16.42 -7.79
C PRO A 84 12.29 -17.60 -6.95
N PHE A 85 12.28 -17.45 -5.62
CA PHE A 85 11.72 -18.44 -4.71
C PHE A 85 10.21 -18.63 -4.90
N GLU A 86 9.45 -17.54 -5.02
CA GLU A 86 8.00 -17.62 -5.24
C GLU A 86 7.64 -18.28 -6.57
N LYS A 87 8.39 -17.97 -7.65
CA LYS A 87 8.22 -18.62 -8.95
C LYS A 87 8.37 -20.14 -8.84
N ALA A 88 9.48 -20.59 -8.24
CA ALA A 88 9.75 -22.01 -8.02
C ALA A 88 8.71 -22.66 -7.11
N TYR A 89 8.34 -21.99 -6.01
CA TYR A 89 7.33 -22.48 -5.07
C TYR A 89 5.96 -22.65 -5.74
N PHE A 90 5.47 -21.67 -6.49
CA PHE A 90 4.19 -21.79 -7.17
C PHE A 90 4.20 -22.91 -8.21
N PHE A 91 5.30 -23.05 -8.97
CA PHE A 91 5.42 -24.13 -9.92
C PHE A 91 5.39 -25.51 -9.23
N TYR A 92 6.15 -25.66 -8.13
CA TYR A 92 6.15 -26.86 -7.31
C TYR A 92 4.73 -27.20 -6.80
N GLN A 93 4.02 -26.20 -6.26
CA GLN A 93 2.65 -26.39 -5.80
C GLN A 93 1.69 -26.77 -6.93
N LYS A 94 1.88 -26.27 -8.16
CA LYS A 94 1.06 -26.68 -9.31
C LYS A 94 1.27 -28.15 -9.67
N ARG A 95 2.51 -28.66 -9.68
CA ARG A 95 2.77 -30.10 -9.92
C ARG A 95 2.27 -30.98 -8.78
N LEU A 96 2.43 -30.54 -7.53
CA LEU A 96 1.84 -31.22 -6.39
C LEU A 96 0.31 -31.28 -6.49
N ASN A 97 -0.32 -30.17 -6.90
CA ASN A 97 -1.76 -30.13 -7.14
C ASN A 97 -2.17 -31.10 -8.25
N GLU A 98 -1.40 -31.25 -9.34
CA GLU A 98 -1.67 -32.23 -10.39
C GLU A 98 -1.68 -33.68 -9.87
N ARG A 99 -0.93 -33.99 -8.81
CA ARG A 99 -0.92 -35.31 -8.17
C ARG A 99 -2.14 -35.55 -7.29
N LEU A 100 -2.60 -34.52 -6.58
CA LEU A 100 -3.66 -34.64 -5.58
C LEU A 100 -5.05 -34.35 -6.14
N ALA A 101 -5.12 -33.54 -7.20
CA ALA A 101 -6.36 -33.17 -7.83
C ALA A 101 -7.00 -34.37 -8.54
N LEU A 102 -8.34 -34.36 -8.61
CA LEU A 102 -9.06 -35.31 -9.42
C LEU A 102 -8.69 -35.14 -10.90
N PRO A 103 -8.62 -36.26 -11.66
CA PRO A 103 -8.28 -36.20 -13.07
C PRO A 103 -9.29 -35.36 -13.85
N PHE A 104 -8.81 -34.61 -14.83
CA PHE A 104 -9.64 -33.73 -15.66
C PHE A 104 -10.72 -34.50 -16.43
N THR A 105 -11.99 -34.11 -16.22
CA THR A 105 -13.16 -34.76 -16.82
C THR A 105 -13.44 -34.25 -18.24
N LYS A 106 -12.66 -34.73 -19.22
CA LYS A 106 -12.75 -34.28 -20.62
C LYS A 106 -14.17 -34.26 -21.21
N TYR A 107 -14.96 -35.29 -20.97
CA TYR A 107 -16.30 -35.45 -21.58
C TYR A 107 -17.30 -34.38 -21.13
N PHE A 108 -17.04 -33.69 -20.01
CA PHE A 108 -17.86 -32.58 -19.54
C PHE A 108 -17.66 -31.33 -20.42
N TYR A 109 -16.44 -31.11 -20.91
CA TYR A 109 -16.07 -29.92 -21.69
C TYR A 109 -16.07 -30.15 -23.21
N PHE A 110 -15.67 -31.34 -23.65
CA PHE A 110 -15.51 -31.66 -25.07
C PHE A 110 -16.44 -32.80 -25.48
N LYS A 111 -17.38 -32.49 -26.40
CA LYS A 111 -18.25 -33.51 -27.00
C LYS A 111 -17.43 -34.39 -27.95
N ARG A 112 -17.68 -35.69 -27.88
CA ARG A 112 -16.99 -36.69 -28.71
C ARG A 112 -17.21 -36.41 -30.19
N GLY A 113 -16.14 -36.48 -30.99
CA GLY A 113 -16.19 -36.32 -32.45
C GLY A 113 -16.29 -34.87 -32.92
N THR A 114 -16.08 -33.90 -32.03
CA THR A 114 -15.90 -32.50 -32.42
C THR A 114 -14.43 -32.23 -32.76
N PRO A 115 -14.14 -31.26 -33.66
CA PRO A 115 -12.76 -30.86 -33.94
C PRO A 115 -11.97 -30.48 -32.67
N ALA A 116 -12.65 -29.87 -31.69
CA ALA A 116 -12.07 -29.55 -30.38
C ALA A 116 -11.66 -30.80 -29.57
N ASP A 117 -12.45 -31.89 -29.61
CA ASP A 117 -12.09 -33.17 -28.96
C ASP A 117 -10.89 -33.83 -29.65
N GLU A 118 -10.76 -33.70 -30.96
CA GLU A 118 -9.62 -34.23 -31.71
C GLU A 118 -8.34 -33.43 -31.45
N ASP A 119 -8.42 -32.09 -31.45
CA ASP A 119 -7.30 -31.21 -31.07
C ASP A 119 -6.84 -31.49 -29.64
N TRP A 120 -7.79 -31.59 -28.70
CA TRP A 120 -7.46 -31.94 -27.31
C TRP A 120 -6.74 -33.29 -27.22
N LYS A 121 -7.23 -34.33 -27.91
CA LYS A 121 -6.58 -35.66 -27.94
C LYS A 121 -5.20 -35.63 -28.58
N ARG A 122 -4.96 -34.76 -29.57
CA ARG A 122 -3.63 -34.58 -30.16
C ARG A 122 -2.69 -33.94 -29.14
N LYS A 123 -3.11 -32.83 -28.51
CA LYS A 123 -2.30 -32.08 -27.55
C LYS A 123 -1.99 -32.84 -26.26
N ILE A 124 -2.95 -33.60 -25.74
CA ILE A 124 -2.72 -34.38 -24.52
C ILE A 124 -1.66 -35.48 -24.73
N ARG A 125 -1.53 -36.00 -25.96
CA ARG A 125 -0.47 -36.97 -26.30
C ARG A 125 0.92 -36.34 -26.25
N GLU A 126 1.03 -35.06 -26.60
CA GLU A 126 2.29 -34.30 -26.57
C GLU A 126 2.62 -33.78 -25.17
N ARG A 127 1.63 -33.24 -24.47
CA ARG A 127 1.79 -32.60 -23.14
C ARG A 127 1.78 -33.59 -21.97
N GLN A 128 1.15 -34.74 -22.13
CA GLN A 128 0.89 -35.75 -21.09
C GLN A 128 -0.02 -35.31 -19.94
N THR A 129 -0.20 -33.99 -19.71
CA THR A 129 -1.11 -33.41 -18.73
C THR A 129 -2.15 -32.47 -19.36
N PRO A 130 -3.34 -32.36 -18.72
CA PRO A 130 -4.33 -31.35 -19.09
C PRO A 130 -3.83 -29.92 -18.90
N ALA A 131 -3.04 -29.68 -17.85
CA ALA A 131 -2.43 -28.40 -17.54
C ALA A 131 -1.46 -27.94 -18.65
N ARG A 132 -1.30 -26.63 -18.79
CA ARG A 132 -0.56 -26.00 -19.91
C ARG A 132 0.75 -25.33 -19.46
N ASP A 133 0.91 -25.13 -18.17
CA ASP A 133 1.91 -24.28 -17.53
C ASP A 133 2.87 -25.03 -16.59
N ILE A 134 2.75 -26.36 -16.50
CA ILE A 134 3.56 -27.21 -15.61
C ILE A 134 4.66 -28.03 -16.33
N GLY A 135 4.85 -27.76 -17.62
CA GLY A 135 5.75 -28.53 -18.48
C GLY A 135 5.25 -29.96 -18.73
N LYS A 136 6.16 -30.86 -19.10
CA LYS A 136 5.84 -32.29 -19.27
C LYS A 136 5.96 -33.00 -17.94
N TYR A 137 4.82 -33.38 -17.39
CA TYR A 137 4.73 -34.14 -16.15
C TYR A 137 3.59 -35.14 -16.28
N ASN A 138 3.65 -36.28 -15.58
CA ASN A 138 2.54 -37.21 -15.52
C ASN A 138 2.49 -37.87 -14.13
N ALA A 139 1.49 -37.46 -13.34
CA ALA A 139 1.28 -37.90 -11.97
C ALA A 139 1.01 -39.41 -11.81
N TYR A 140 0.58 -40.10 -12.88
CA TYR A 140 0.23 -41.53 -12.85
C TYR A 140 1.32 -42.43 -13.45
N SER A 141 2.39 -41.83 -13.96
CA SER A 141 3.49 -42.57 -14.58
C SER A 141 4.43 -43.17 -13.52
N LYS A 142 5.29 -44.12 -13.92
CA LYS A 142 6.37 -44.63 -13.04
C LYS A 142 7.37 -43.53 -12.65
N GLU A 143 7.43 -42.46 -13.42
CA GLU A 143 8.29 -41.29 -13.22
C GLU A 143 7.58 -40.16 -12.47
N ALA A 144 6.41 -40.41 -11.86
CA ALA A 144 5.65 -39.41 -11.11
C ALA A 144 6.42 -38.81 -9.91
N TRP A 145 7.46 -39.50 -9.43
CA TRP A 145 8.37 -39.02 -8.40
C TRP A 145 9.26 -37.85 -8.87
N ASN A 146 9.43 -37.67 -10.18
CA ASN A 146 10.26 -36.63 -10.77
C ASN A 146 9.42 -35.36 -11.03
N ASP A 147 8.82 -34.82 -9.97
CA ASP A 147 7.98 -33.62 -10.03
C ASP A 147 8.76 -32.33 -9.77
N GLU A 148 9.95 -32.39 -9.19
CA GLU A 148 10.78 -31.22 -8.94
C GLU A 148 11.49 -30.70 -10.20
N LEU A 149 11.80 -29.40 -10.20
CA LEU A 149 12.58 -28.76 -11.25
C LEU A 149 14.05 -28.68 -10.86
N LEU A 150 14.93 -28.82 -11.85
CA LEU A 150 16.34 -28.47 -11.69
C LEU A 150 16.51 -26.94 -11.60
N VAL A 151 17.56 -26.52 -10.90
CA VAL A 151 17.91 -25.10 -10.78
C VAL A 151 18.19 -24.52 -12.16
N GLY A 152 17.58 -23.38 -12.48
CA GLY A 152 17.71 -22.72 -13.78
C GLY A 152 16.71 -23.20 -14.84
N ALA A 153 15.75 -24.06 -14.48
CA ALA A 153 14.69 -24.47 -15.39
C ALA A 153 13.77 -23.30 -15.78
N VAL A 154 13.61 -23.10 -17.09
CA VAL A 154 12.81 -22.03 -17.71
C VAL A 154 11.30 -22.23 -17.45
N GLU A 155 10.87 -23.44 -17.14
CA GLU A 155 9.46 -23.81 -16.94
C GLU A 155 8.78 -23.04 -15.78
N SER A 156 9.57 -22.64 -14.78
CA SER A 156 9.09 -21.85 -13.64
C SER A 156 8.87 -20.37 -13.97
N GLU A 157 9.45 -19.87 -15.07
CA GLU A 157 9.40 -18.46 -15.43
C GLU A 157 8.01 -18.07 -15.98
N PRO A 158 7.38 -16.98 -15.49
CA PRO A 158 6.07 -16.55 -15.97
C PRO A 158 6.03 -16.25 -17.46
N GLU A 159 7.12 -15.73 -18.04
CA GLU A 159 7.23 -15.41 -19.46
C GLU A 159 7.09 -16.67 -20.33
N HIS A 160 7.76 -17.75 -19.93
CA HIS A 160 7.66 -19.05 -20.60
C HIS A 160 6.27 -19.65 -20.47
N GLN A 161 5.65 -19.54 -19.29
CA GLN A 161 4.27 -20.01 -19.08
C GLN A 161 3.28 -19.27 -19.98
N ILE A 162 3.43 -17.95 -20.12
CA ILE A 162 2.60 -17.14 -21.01
C ILE A 162 2.81 -17.59 -22.46
N GLU A 163 4.05 -17.79 -22.90
CA GLU A 163 4.35 -18.23 -24.26
C GLU A 163 3.72 -19.60 -24.56
N MET A 164 3.82 -20.56 -23.64
CA MET A 164 3.22 -21.88 -23.80
C MET A 164 1.69 -21.82 -23.86
N LEU A 165 1.06 -20.96 -23.05
CA LEU A 165 -0.38 -20.74 -23.07
C LEU A 165 -0.86 -20.10 -24.39
N VAL A 166 -0.15 -19.09 -24.88
CA VAL A 166 -0.46 -18.42 -26.16
C VAL A 166 -0.29 -19.41 -27.32
N ARG A 167 0.83 -20.15 -27.35
CA ARG A 167 1.10 -21.16 -28.39
C ARG A 167 0.06 -22.28 -28.40
N ASP A 168 -0.36 -22.77 -27.22
CA ASP A 168 -1.45 -23.75 -27.14
C ASP A 168 -2.74 -23.17 -27.71
N ALA A 169 -3.09 -21.94 -27.34
CA ALA A 169 -4.30 -21.31 -27.84
C ALA A 169 -4.26 -21.05 -29.37
N GLU A 170 -3.14 -20.58 -29.92
CA GLU A 170 -2.93 -20.41 -31.37
C GLU A 170 -3.05 -21.76 -32.10
N SER A 171 -2.48 -22.82 -31.52
CA SER A 171 -2.61 -24.16 -32.07
C SER A 171 -4.06 -24.65 -32.09
N THR A 172 -4.87 -24.35 -31.06
CA THR A 172 -6.30 -24.70 -31.04
C THR A 172 -7.07 -23.91 -32.09
N ALA A 173 -6.84 -22.60 -32.17
CA ALA A 173 -7.51 -21.71 -33.12
C ALA A 173 -7.26 -22.17 -34.56
N ASN A 174 -6.00 -22.43 -34.91
CA ASN A 174 -5.60 -22.88 -36.24
C ASN A 174 -6.10 -24.29 -36.58
N ALA A 175 -6.15 -25.20 -35.59
CA ALA A 175 -6.64 -26.55 -35.81
C ALA A 175 -8.17 -26.66 -35.95
N THR A 176 -8.90 -25.70 -35.37
CA THR A 176 -10.37 -25.70 -35.35
C THR A 176 -10.95 -24.79 -36.44
N SER A 177 -10.15 -23.89 -37.00
CA SER A 177 -10.55 -23.02 -38.11
C SER A 177 -10.90 -23.84 -39.36
N GLN A 178 -11.99 -23.44 -40.01
CA GLN A 178 -12.37 -23.98 -41.32
C GLN A 178 -11.52 -23.44 -42.46
N ASP A 179 -10.93 -22.25 -42.27
CA ASP A 179 -10.05 -21.61 -43.24
C ASP A 179 -8.59 -21.86 -42.85
N THR A 180 -7.96 -22.83 -43.50
CA THR A 180 -6.55 -23.20 -43.27
C THR A 180 -5.56 -22.22 -43.91
N SER A 181 -6.04 -21.24 -44.69
CA SER A 181 -5.18 -20.27 -45.39
C SER A 181 -4.68 -19.15 -44.48
N LYS A 182 -5.40 -18.86 -43.39
CA LYS A 182 -5.07 -17.80 -42.44
C LYS A 182 -4.68 -18.41 -41.09
N LYS A 183 -3.50 -18.06 -40.61
CA LYS A 183 -3.09 -18.37 -39.24
C LYS A 183 -3.66 -17.32 -38.31
N GLU A 184 -4.48 -17.75 -37.36
CA GLU A 184 -4.96 -16.89 -36.29
C GLU A 184 -3.84 -16.69 -35.27
N GLU A 185 -3.40 -15.44 -35.14
CA GLU A 185 -2.41 -15.01 -34.16
C GLU A 185 -3.14 -14.45 -32.94
N ILE A 186 -2.84 -14.98 -31.77
CA ILE A 186 -3.47 -14.53 -30.54
C ILE A 186 -2.70 -13.31 -30.01
N PRO A 187 -3.39 -12.21 -29.68
CA PRO A 187 -2.72 -11.01 -29.19
C PRO A 187 -1.98 -11.33 -27.89
N ARG A 188 -0.67 -11.08 -27.90
CA ARG A 188 0.18 -11.23 -26.72
C ARG A 188 -0.14 -10.14 -25.70
N PRO A 189 -0.02 -10.43 -24.39
CA PRO A 189 -0.14 -9.39 -23.37
C PRO A 189 0.85 -8.25 -23.61
N PHE A 190 0.42 -7.02 -23.34
CA PHE A 190 1.31 -5.86 -23.40
C PHE A 190 2.48 -5.98 -22.42
N PRO A 191 3.65 -5.41 -22.74
CA PRO A 191 4.80 -5.45 -21.84
C PRO A 191 4.49 -4.73 -20.53
N ARG A 192 5.03 -5.28 -19.44
CA ARG A 192 4.88 -4.70 -18.08
C ARG A 192 5.66 -3.40 -17.92
N VAL A 193 6.72 -3.21 -18.71
CA VAL A 193 7.56 -2.02 -18.78
C VAL A 193 7.05 -1.16 -19.93
N THR A 194 6.69 0.08 -19.64
CA THR A 194 6.14 1.01 -20.65
C THR A 194 7.24 1.85 -21.30
N GLU A 195 6.91 2.58 -22.37
CA GLU A 195 7.85 3.55 -22.96
C GLU A 195 8.28 4.64 -21.96
N ALA A 196 7.40 5.00 -21.04
CA ALA A 196 7.69 6.00 -20.01
C ALA A 196 8.67 5.48 -18.95
N ASP A 197 8.67 4.17 -18.69
CA ASP A 197 9.72 3.51 -17.89
C ASP A 197 11.07 3.59 -18.59
N GLN A 198 11.10 3.28 -19.90
CA GLN A 198 12.34 3.30 -20.70
C GLN A 198 12.93 4.72 -20.81
N LYS A 199 12.07 5.72 -21.03
CA LYS A 199 12.46 7.15 -21.12
C LYS A 199 12.66 7.78 -19.73
N ASN A 200 12.32 7.07 -18.66
CA ASN A 200 12.28 7.57 -17.28
C ASN A 200 11.50 8.89 -17.14
N ASP A 201 10.33 8.97 -17.76
CA ASP A 201 9.48 10.17 -17.71
C ASP A 201 8.74 10.25 -16.37
N GLN A 202 9.29 11.09 -15.48
CA GLN A 202 8.79 11.33 -14.13
C GLN A 202 7.49 12.16 -14.10
N ARG A 203 7.01 12.71 -15.22
CA ARG A 203 5.72 13.41 -15.28
C ARG A 203 4.58 12.48 -15.70
N SER A 204 4.89 11.35 -16.33
CA SER A 204 3.88 10.39 -16.76
C SER A 204 3.31 9.58 -15.59
N LEU A 205 2.00 9.28 -15.66
CA LEU A 205 1.35 8.32 -14.76
C LEU A 205 1.52 6.86 -15.23
N ASN A 206 1.89 6.65 -16.49
CA ASN A 206 2.04 5.34 -17.12
C ASN A 206 3.42 4.69 -16.87
N ARG A 207 4.29 5.32 -16.07
CA ARG A 207 5.58 4.78 -15.60
C ARG A 207 5.37 3.94 -14.34
N ALA A 208 6.12 2.87 -14.12
CA ALA A 208 6.15 2.08 -12.89
C ALA A 208 4.75 1.60 -12.45
N LEU A 209 4.07 0.87 -13.33
CA LEU A 209 2.70 0.39 -13.12
C LEU A 209 2.56 -0.52 -11.89
N GLN A 210 3.65 -1.17 -11.45
CA GLN A 210 3.69 -2.06 -10.29
C GLN A 210 3.79 -1.33 -8.94
N ARG A 211 4.09 -0.02 -8.96
CA ARG A 211 4.39 0.77 -7.76
C ARG A 211 3.40 1.91 -7.59
N THR A 212 3.22 2.34 -6.35
CA THR A 212 2.46 3.53 -6.00
C THR A 212 3.33 4.74 -6.29
N LEU A 213 2.79 5.63 -7.12
CA LEU A 213 3.40 6.93 -7.39
C LEU A 213 2.74 8.00 -6.53
N TYR A 214 3.54 8.94 -6.06
CA TYR A 214 3.08 10.11 -5.30
C TYR A 214 3.39 11.39 -6.07
N LEU A 215 2.44 12.32 -6.04
CA LEU A 215 2.63 13.64 -6.62
C LEU A 215 3.51 14.49 -5.71
N LEU A 216 4.64 14.94 -6.24
CA LEU A 216 5.48 15.97 -5.64
C LEU A 216 5.45 17.23 -6.50
N VAL A 217 5.53 18.37 -5.83
CA VAL A 217 5.59 19.69 -6.45
C VAL A 217 6.84 20.42 -5.99
N GLN A 218 7.38 21.23 -6.90
CA GLN A 218 8.55 22.06 -6.65
C GLN A 218 8.14 23.49 -6.31
N THR A 219 8.62 24.00 -5.18
CA THR A 219 8.44 25.42 -4.82
C THR A 219 9.35 26.33 -5.64
N LYS A 220 9.07 27.64 -5.66
CA LYS A 220 9.95 28.63 -6.32
C LYS A 220 11.38 28.63 -5.79
N GLU A 221 11.55 28.24 -4.54
CA GLU A 221 12.85 28.11 -3.86
C GLU A 221 13.61 26.85 -4.29
N GLY A 222 13.01 26.00 -5.14
CA GLY A 222 13.63 24.80 -5.68
C GLY A 222 13.41 23.53 -4.85
N TYR A 223 12.75 23.62 -3.69
CA TYR A 223 12.51 22.49 -2.80
C TYR A 223 11.32 21.62 -3.26
N TRP A 224 11.49 20.31 -3.20
CA TRP A 224 10.43 19.34 -3.47
C TRP A 224 9.66 19.02 -2.19
N LYS A 225 8.34 19.11 -2.28
CA LYS A 225 7.42 18.74 -1.19
C LYS A 225 6.10 18.22 -1.75
N LEU A 226 5.27 17.72 -0.86
CA LEU A 226 3.88 17.39 -1.22
C LEU A 226 3.07 18.70 -1.33
N PRO A 227 2.06 18.75 -2.22
CA PRO A 227 1.16 19.90 -2.32
C PRO A 227 0.61 20.27 -0.95
N SER A 228 0.75 21.55 -0.56
CA SER A 228 0.34 22.02 0.76
C SER A 228 -0.03 23.49 0.72
N SER A 229 -1.19 23.85 1.29
CA SER A 229 -1.63 25.23 1.45
C SER A 229 -2.07 25.52 2.90
N PRO A 230 -2.06 26.79 3.35
CA PRO A 230 -2.64 27.18 4.64
C PRO A 230 -4.14 26.88 4.70
N VAL A 231 -4.60 26.44 5.87
CA VAL A 231 -6.02 26.23 6.14
C VAL A 231 -6.67 27.59 6.40
N GLU A 232 -7.74 27.89 5.67
CA GLU A 232 -8.54 29.10 5.80
C GLU A 232 -9.56 28.97 6.95
N THR A 233 -10.10 30.10 7.41
CA THR A 233 -11.09 30.11 8.49
C THR A 233 -12.41 29.51 8.02
N GLY A 234 -12.91 28.49 8.72
CA GLY A 234 -14.22 27.88 8.46
C GLY A 234 -14.21 26.65 7.55
N GLU A 235 -13.06 26.24 7.00
CA GLU A 235 -12.93 25.00 6.24
C GLU A 235 -12.38 23.83 7.09
N SER A 236 -12.75 22.61 6.71
CA SER A 236 -12.16 21.40 7.28
C SER A 236 -10.83 21.07 6.60
N LEU A 237 -9.96 20.31 7.27
CA LEU A 237 -8.66 19.89 6.71
C LEU A 237 -8.80 19.14 5.37
N ARG A 238 -9.89 18.38 5.20
CA ARG A 238 -10.19 17.68 3.95
C ARG A 238 -10.54 18.65 2.82
N VAL A 239 -11.45 19.59 3.08
CA VAL A 239 -11.86 20.60 2.08
C VAL A 239 -10.68 21.48 1.70
N ALA A 240 -9.87 21.87 2.70
CA ALA A 240 -8.60 22.57 2.49
C ALA A 240 -7.62 21.76 1.62
N ALA A 241 -7.57 20.44 1.78
CA ALA A 241 -6.75 19.56 0.96
C ALA A 241 -7.28 19.44 -0.48
N GLU A 242 -8.59 19.36 -0.69
CA GLU A 242 -9.21 19.37 -2.04
C GLU A 242 -8.89 20.68 -2.77
N ARG A 243 -9.12 21.82 -2.10
CA ARG A 243 -8.74 23.16 -2.59
C ARG A 243 -7.24 23.30 -2.85
N THR A 244 -6.40 22.79 -1.95
CA THR A 244 -4.93 22.76 -2.14
C THR A 244 -4.57 22.10 -3.46
N LEU A 245 -5.23 20.98 -3.79
CA LEU A 245 -4.94 20.22 -5.00
C LEU A 245 -5.35 20.99 -6.25
N GLU A 246 -6.56 21.56 -6.26
CA GLU A 246 -7.06 22.36 -7.38
C GLU A 246 -6.16 23.58 -7.65
N GLN A 247 -5.70 24.27 -6.60
CA GLN A 247 -4.82 25.44 -6.71
C GLN A 247 -3.38 25.12 -7.12
N SER A 248 -2.93 23.88 -6.89
CA SER A 248 -1.53 23.47 -7.13
C SER A 248 -1.35 22.74 -8.45
N ALA A 249 -2.21 21.77 -8.73
CA ALA A 249 -2.08 20.81 -9.83
C ALA A 249 -3.31 20.80 -10.77
N GLY A 250 -4.22 21.74 -10.60
CA GLY A 250 -5.37 21.94 -11.47
C GLY A 250 -6.54 20.99 -11.20
N VAL A 251 -7.64 21.24 -11.92
CA VAL A 251 -8.90 20.49 -11.81
C VAL A 251 -8.97 19.26 -12.71
N ASN A 252 -8.02 19.10 -13.63
CA ASN A 252 -7.99 18.02 -14.64
C ASN A 252 -7.53 16.67 -14.07
N MET A 253 -7.87 16.37 -12.82
CA MET A 253 -7.59 15.11 -12.15
C MET A 253 -8.86 14.62 -11.47
N ASN A 254 -9.29 13.41 -11.82
CA ASN A 254 -10.32 12.72 -11.06
C ASN A 254 -9.68 12.16 -9.79
N THR A 255 -9.89 12.87 -8.67
CA THR A 255 -9.30 12.52 -7.38
C THR A 255 -10.35 12.19 -6.34
N TRP A 256 -9.99 11.27 -5.46
CA TRP A 256 -10.82 10.83 -4.35
C TRP A 256 -10.03 10.91 -3.05
N MET A 257 -10.48 11.78 -2.14
CA MET A 257 -9.92 11.86 -0.78
C MET A 257 -10.47 10.72 0.07
N VAL A 258 -9.55 9.91 0.63
CA VAL A 258 -9.89 8.65 1.30
C VAL A 258 -10.71 8.86 2.57
N GLY A 259 -10.45 9.94 3.31
CA GLY A 259 -11.13 10.21 4.57
C GLY A 259 -10.79 11.59 5.13
N TYR A 260 -11.33 11.88 6.31
CA TYR A 260 -11.14 13.17 7.01
C TYR A 260 -9.92 13.17 7.94
N HIS A 261 -9.35 12.00 8.24
CA HIS A 261 -8.24 11.85 9.18
C HIS A 261 -6.90 12.05 8.45
N PRO A 262 -5.97 12.86 9.02
CA PRO A 262 -4.63 12.97 8.48
C PRO A 262 -3.84 11.68 8.66
N VAL A 263 -3.15 11.25 7.61
CA VAL A 263 -2.31 10.04 7.62
C VAL A 263 -0.90 10.30 8.12
N GLY A 264 -0.51 11.57 8.18
CA GLY A 264 0.80 12.00 8.64
C GLY A 264 0.82 13.49 8.89
N HIS A 265 1.90 13.96 9.51
CA HIS A 265 2.11 15.38 9.75
C HIS A 265 3.59 15.72 9.64
N HIS A 266 3.88 16.98 9.34
CA HIS A 266 5.21 17.55 9.34
C HIS A 266 5.19 18.88 10.08
N VAL A 267 6.06 19.02 11.08
CA VAL A 267 6.23 20.24 11.85
C VAL A 267 7.54 20.88 11.43
N TYR A 268 7.48 22.13 11.01
CA TYR A 268 8.63 22.95 10.70
C TYR A 268 8.64 24.18 11.60
N ASN A 269 9.68 24.33 12.41
CA ASN A 269 9.84 25.50 13.27
C ASN A 269 10.74 26.52 12.59
N PHE A 270 10.31 27.77 12.54
CA PHE A 270 11.13 28.83 11.99
C PHE A 270 12.30 29.13 12.93
N ARG A 271 13.46 29.48 12.35
CA ARG A 271 14.62 29.92 13.14
C ARG A 271 14.33 31.21 13.92
N HIS A 272 13.53 32.09 13.32
CA HIS A 272 13.02 33.31 13.94
C HIS A 272 11.51 33.38 13.68
N PRO A 273 10.70 33.78 14.67
CA PRO A 273 9.25 33.94 14.48
C PRO A 273 8.96 34.90 13.32
N LYS A 274 8.03 34.49 12.45
CA LYS A 274 7.56 35.37 11.36
C LYS A 274 6.36 36.14 11.87
N THR A 275 6.41 37.47 11.76
CA THR A 275 5.27 38.33 12.08
C THR A 275 4.44 38.54 10.82
N ASP A 276 3.14 38.25 10.90
CA ASP A 276 2.21 38.58 9.83
C ASP A 276 1.96 40.10 9.81
N PRO A 277 2.25 40.80 8.70
CA PRO A 277 2.09 42.26 8.62
C PRO A 277 0.63 42.72 8.72
N ALA A 278 -0.36 41.86 8.41
CA ALA A 278 -1.77 42.24 8.43
C ALA A 278 -2.40 42.14 9.82
N THR A 279 -2.01 41.14 10.61
CA THR A 279 -2.62 40.82 11.92
C THR A 279 -1.71 41.13 13.10
N GLY A 280 -0.40 41.38 12.86
CA GLY A 280 0.61 41.54 13.91
C GLY A 280 0.92 40.24 14.66
N GLN A 281 0.36 39.11 14.23
CA GLN A 281 0.50 37.82 14.91
C GLN A 281 1.85 37.18 14.62
N GLN A 282 2.52 36.68 15.66
CA GLN A 282 3.81 35.99 15.55
C GLN A 282 3.60 34.49 15.36
N TRP A 283 4.13 33.97 14.26
CA TRP A 283 4.13 32.55 13.92
C TRP A 283 5.47 31.90 14.28
N LEU A 284 5.45 30.87 15.12
CA LEU A 284 6.65 30.11 15.51
C LEU A 284 7.10 29.12 14.42
N GLY A 285 6.16 28.68 13.58
CA GLY A 285 6.39 27.63 12.61
C GLY A 285 5.13 27.21 11.88
N GLU A 286 5.23 26.11 11.15
CA GLU A 286 4.19 25.53 10.32
C GLU A 286 3.93 24.09 10.74
N LYS A 287 2.65 23.71 10.80
CA LYS A 287 2.21 22.35 11.02
C LYS A 287 1.40 21.90 9.82
N THR A 288 2.00 21.05 9.00
CA THR A 288 1.33 20.50 7.81
C THR A 288 0.75 19.14 8.16
N PHE A 289 -0.55 18.95 7.95
CA PHE A 289 -1.22 17.67 8.11
C PHE A 289 -1.58 17.11 6.74
N PHE A 290 -1.19 15.86 6.46
CA PHE A 290 -1.37 15.25 5.15
C PHE A 290 -2.65 14.42 5.09
N ILE A 291 -3.55 14.77 4.18
CA ILE A 291 -4.71 13.96 3.81
C ILE A 291 -4.31 13.04 2.65
N LYS A 292 -4.75 11.78 2.71
CA LYS A 292 -4.51 10.81 1.64
C LYS A 292 -5.52 10.98 0.51
N GLY A 293 -5.02 11.22 -0.69
CA GLY A 293 -5.81 11.26 -1.92
C GLY A 293 -5.42 10.12 -2.85
N ARG A 294 -6.37 9.67 -3.67
CA ARG A 294 -6.13 8.77 -4.80
C ARG A 294 -6.49 9.44 -6.11
N ILE A 295 -5.62 9.32 -7.10
CA ILE A 295 -5.96 9.68 -8.48
C ILE A 295 -6.51 8.47 -9.21
N MET A 296 -7.64 8.64 -9.91
CA MET A 296 -8.26 7.61 -10.74
C MET A 296 -7.97 7.85 -12.22
N ALA A 297 -8.00 9.11 -12.66
CA ALA A 297 -7.75 9.51 -14.04
C ALA A 297 -7.32 10.98 -14.10
N GLY A 298 -6.84 11.42 -15.26
CA GLY A 298 -6.38 12.79 -15.50
C GLY A 298 -4.89 12.97 -15.24
N GLN A 299 -4.43 14.22 -15.23
CA GLN A 299 -3.03 14.58 -15.06
C GLN A 299 -2.90 15.92 -14.35
N ALA A 300 -1.82 16.10 -13.61
CA ALA A 300 -1.49 17.36 -12.98
C ALA A 300 -1.13 18.40 -14.06
N ASP A 301 -1.73 19.58 -13.97
CA ASP A 301 -1.42 20.74 -14.79
C ASP A 301 -1.07 21.93 -13.90
N LEU A 302 0.09 22.53 -14.14
CA LEU A 302 0.61 23.67 -13.38
C LEU A 302 0.38 25.00 -14.10
N SER A 303 -0.26 25.01 -15.28
CA SER A 303 -0.47 26.21 -16.10
C SER A 303 -1.21 27.35 -15.37
N ALA A 304 -2.22 27.01 -14.56
CA ALA A 304 -3.07 27.96 -13.84
C ALA A 304 -2.81 27.98 -12.32
N ASN A 305 -1.57 27.70 -11.88
CA ASN A 305 -1.30 27.52 -10.46
C ASN A 305 -1.32 28.84 -9.66
N VAL A 306 -2.00 28.82 -8.51
CA VAL A 306 -2.09 29.99 -7.60
C VAL A 306 -0.89 30.03 -6.65
N GLN A 307 -0.32 28.86 -6.34
CA GLN A 307 0.79 28.70 -5.41
C GLN A 307 2.16 29.00 -6.05
N GLY A 308 2.19 29.30 -7.35
CA GLY A 308 3.41 29.62 -8.09
C GLY A 308 4.45 28.50 -8.05
N LEU A 309 4.01 27.26 -8.26
CA LEU A 309 4.88 26.08 -8.30
C LEU A 309 5.60 26.02 -9.65
N GLN A 310 6.84 25.52 -9.66
CA GLN A 310 7.65 25.48 -10.88
C GLN A 310 7.46 24.19 -11.68
N ASP A 311 7.43 23.05 -10.99
CA ASP A 311 7.42 21.74 -11.62
C ASP A 311 6.67 20.72 -10.74
N PHE A 312 6.31 19.59 -11.35
CA PHE A 312 5.70 18.45 -10.67
C PHE A 312 6.27 17.13 -11.16
N LYS A 313 6.25 16.12 -10.29
CA LYS A 313 6.73 14.76 -10.59
C LYS A 313 5.87 13.71 -9.89
N TRP A 314 5.74 12.55 -10.54
CA TRP A 314 5.17 11.33 -10.00
C TRP A 314 6.27 10.34 -9.65
N LEU A 315 6.54 10.20 -8.35
CA LEU A 315 7.67 9.42 -7.84
C LEU A 315 7.23 8.28 -6.93
N ALA A 316 7.95 7.17 -7.01
CA ALA A 316 7.80 6.07 -6.06
C ALA A 316 8.49 6.41 -4.72
N LYS A 317 8.10 5.72 -3.65
CA LYS A 317 8.65 5.93 -2.29
C LYS A 317 10.17 5.97 -2.24
N GLU A 318 10.82 5.04 -2.93
CA GLU A 318 12.28 4.89 -2.98
C GLU A 318 12.97 6.08 -3.65
N GLU A 319 12.30 6.74 -4.58
CA GLU A 319 12.83 7.87 -5.34
C GLU A 319 12.64 9.19 -4.59
N ILE A 320 11.53 9.34 -3.87
CA ILE A 320 11.18 10.55 -3.10
C ILE A 320 12.30 10.95 -2.15
N ALA A 321 12.96 9.97 -1.52
CA ALA A 321 14.08 10.18 -0.59
C ALA A 321 15.25 10.98 -1.21
N LYS A 322 15.42 10.92 -2.54
CA LYS A 322 16.50 11.62 -3.26
C LYS A 322 16.17 13.10 -3.54
N PHE A 323 14.89 13.46 -3.55
CA PHE A 323 14.44 14.80 -3.93
C PHE A 323 14.07 15.69 -2.74
N VAL A 324 13.51 15.09 -1.69
CA VAL A 324 13.05 15.86 -0.51
C VAL A 324 14.13 15.91 0.57
N LEU A 325 14.05 16.92 1.43
CA LEU A 325 14.99 17.04 2.55
C LEU A 325 14.90 15.82 3.50
N PRO A 326 16.03 15.34 4.06
CA PRO A 326 16.04 14.16 4.93
C PRO A 326 15.08 14.24 6.12
N GLN A 327 14.99 15.40 6.77
CA GLN A 327 14.08 15.65 7.89
C GLN A 327 12.60 15.67 7.46
N TYR A 328 12.33 16.11 6.23
CA TYR A 328 10.99 16.02 5.67
C TYR A 328 10.64 14.56 5.37
N TYR A 329 11.56 13.82 4.72
CA TYR A 329 11.40 12.40 4.41
C TYR A 329 11.16 11.56 5.66
N SER A 330 11.89 11.79 6.76
CA SER A 330 11.70 11.03 8.01
C SER A 330 10.29 11.12 8.57
N ASN A 331 9.61 12.25 8.36
CA ASN A 331 8.26 12.47 8.85
C ASN A 331 7.21 11.84 7.92
N ILE A 332 7.46 11.83 6.61
CA ILE A 332 6.52 11.33 5.61
C ILE A 332 6.72 9.85 5.25
N LYS A 333 7.89 9.25 5.49
CA LYS A 333 8.22 7.90 5.01
C LYS A 333 7.21 6.81 5.43
N ASN A 334 6.59 6.97 6.61
CA ASN A 334 5.66 6.00 7.18
C ASN A 334 4.25 6.09 6.57
N MET A 335 3.88 7.24 5.99
CA MET A 335 2.59 7.38 5.29
C MET A 335 2.66 6.92 3.83
N LEU A 336 3.87 6.73 3.30
CA LEU A 336 4.10 6.25 1.94
C LEU A 336 4.13 4.71 1.91
N ALA A 337 3.33 4.13 1.02
CA ALA A 337 3.33 2.71 0.74
C ALA A 337 4.60 2.32 -0.02
N GLU A 338 5.15 1.15 0.27
CA GLU A 338 6.30 0.61 -0.48
C GLU A 338 5.92 0.16 -1.89
N ARG A 339 4.65 -0.22 -2.06
CA ARG A 339 4.07 -0.61 -3.33
C ARG A 339 2.71 0.04 -3.47
#